data_AF-A6USU2-F1
#
_entry.id   AF-A6USU2-F1
#
_cell.length_a   1.000
_cell.length_b   1.000
_cell.length_c   1.000
_cell.angle_alpha   90.00
_cell.angle_beta   90.00
_cell.angle_gamma   90.00
#
_symmetry.space_group_name_H-M   'P 1'
#
loop_
_entity.id
_entity.type
_entity.pdbx_description
1 polymer ?
#
loop_
_entity_poly.entity_id
_entity_poly.type
_entity_poly.pdbx_seq_one_letter_code
_entity_poly.pdbx_strand_id
1 'polypeptide(L)'
;MFFKNYVTEPLKYGLTDSSKIVKGGLLYGIGMVLMYSSIFAIFYPLIGQLVPLNFPYNSGIIMTIGFLIGLISLILMIVVSGYFLNIIKKSINKSENLPDWNNYYGLFKTGFVFFIGVMFISIAFTIIQQLINYLIGYTGTNEGILIAISIFISIFQSLYIPIASISYAHKGDFYAFFDMPYILKKMSLEYLAVFIVVMIVTTIITLVPTAIVILIAVFAIIFIYGSIAYSTELVLASGFIGGPLMIILSILYFYSGVYSYRAFTNYFISKID
;
A
#
# COMPACT_ATOMS: atom_id res chain seq x y z
N MET A 1 4.20 -21.90 19.20
CA MET A 1 3.92 -20.50 19.59
C MET A 1 3.99 -19.54 18.40
N PHE A 2 4.98 -19.68 17.51
CA PHE A 2 5.17 -18.85 16.30
C PHE A 2 3.89 -18.57 15.49
N PHE A 3 3.23 -19.60 14.95
CA PHE A 3 2.00 -19.44 14.14
C PHE A 3 0.86 -18.75 14.90
N LYS A 4 0.72 -19.05 16.19
CA LYS A 4 -0.29 -18.41 17.04
C LYS A 4 -0.05 -16.90 17.11
N ASN A 5 1.19 -16.47 17.31
CA ASN A 5 1.54 -15.06 17.55
C ASN A 5 1.64 -14.23 16.26
N TYR A 6 1.98 -14.85 15.13
CA TYR A 6 2.28 -14.12 13.88
C TYR A 6 1.29 -14.41 12.73
N VAL A 7 0.40 -15.40 12.90
CA VAL A 7 -0.64 -15.74 11.92
C VAL A 7 -2.02 -15.66 12.56
N THR A 8 -2.32 -16.56 13.51
CA THR A 8 -3.69 -16.71 14.01
C THR A 8 -4.19 -15.50 14.80
N GLU A 9 -3.40 -14.99 15.76
CA GLU A 9 -3.79 -13.82 16.56
C GLU A 9 -3.90 -12.55 15.72
N PRO A 10 -2.93 -12.20 14.84
CA PRO A 10 -3.06 -11.01 14.01
C PRO A 10 -4.26 -11.06 13.03
N LEU A 11 -4.60 -12.24 12.49
CA LEU A 11 -5.79 -12.41 11.66
C LEU A 11 -7.06 -12.21 12.49
N LYS A 12 -7.15 -12.83 13.68
CA LYS A 12 -8.28 -12.62 14.60
C LYS A 12 -8.43 -11.15 14.98
N TYR A 13 -7.32 -10.47 15.28
CA TYR A 13 -7.31 -9.05 15.61
C TYR A 13 -7.95 -8.21 14.50
N GLY A 14 -7.59 -8.46 13.24
CA GLY A 14 -8.19 -7.79 12.08
C GLY A 14 -9.69 -8.07 11.92
N LEU A 15 -10.20 -9.18 12.43
CA LEU A 15 -11.62 -9.57 12.32
C LEU A 15 -12.45 -9.20 13.56
N THR A 16 -11.87 -8.58 14.58
CA THR A 16 -12.59 -8.19 15.81
C THR A 16 -13.75 -7.23 15.55
N ASP A 17 -13.62 -6.36 14.54
CA ASP A 17 -14.66 -5.43 14.12
C ASP A 17 -14.59 -5.23 12.61
N SER A 18 -15.43 -5.98 11.89
CA SER A 18 -15.49 -5.95 10.43
C SER A 18 -15.94 -4.59 9.88
N SER A 19 -16.75 -3.83 10.63
CA SER A 19 -17.21 -2.50 10.20
C SER A 19 -16.04 -1.53 10.07
N LYS A 20 -15.09 -1.57 11.02
CA LYS A 20 -13.87 -0.77 10.96
C LYS A 20 -12.97 -1.13 9.79
N ILE A 21 -12.88 -2.42 9.46
CA ILE A 21 -12.12 -2.90 8.29
C ILE A 21 -12.76 -2.44 6.99
N VAL A 22 -14.08 -2.60 6.85
CA VAL A 22 -14.83 -2.16 5.65
C VAL A 22 -14.68 -0.65 5.48
N LYS A 23 -14.85 0.14 6.54
CA LYS A 23 -14.69 1.60 6.48
C LYS A 23 -13.28 2.02 6.06
N GLY A 24 -12.26 1.39 6.63
CA GLY A 24 -10.86 1.64 6.24
C GLY A 24 -10.56 1.23 4.80
N GLY A 25 -11.06 0.07 4.39
CA GLY A 25 -10.97 -0.44 3.03
C GLY A 25 -11.62 0.48 1.99
N LEU A 26 -12.79 1.03 2.30
CA LEU A 26 -13.48 2.00 1.44
C LEU A 26 -12.68 3.30 1.33
N LEU A 27 -12.18 3.85 2.44
CA LEU A 27 -11.36 5.07 2.42
C LEU A 27 -10.05 4.85 1.64
N TYR A 28 -9.40 3.71 1.84
CA TYR A 28 -8.21 3.32 1.09
C TYR A 28 -8.51 3.17 -0.40
N GLY A 29 -9.62 2.50 -0.75
CA GLY A 29 -10.04 2.30 -2.13
C GLY A 29 -10.35 3.59 -2.86
N ILE A 30 -11.14 4.47 -2.23
CA ILE A 30 -11.43 5.81 -2.77
C ILE A 30 -10.12 6.59 -2.94
N GLY A 31 -9.24 6.58 -1.94
CA GLY A 31 -7.92 7.21 -2.03
C GLY A 31 -7.13 6.73 -3.24
N MET A 32 -7.02 5.41 -3.42
CA MET A 32 -6.30 4.80 -4.55
C MET A 32 -6.92 5.13 -5.91
N VAL A 33 -8.25 5.02 -6.05
CA VAL A 33 -8.96 5.36 -7.29
C VAL A 33 -8.73 6.82 -7.67
N LEU A 34 -8.91 7.74 -6.71
CA LEU A 34 -8.65 9.17 -6.94
C LEU A 34 -7.18 9.41 -7.30
N MET A 35 -6.23 8.67 -6.71
CA MET A 35 -4.81 8.77 -7.04
C MET A 35 -4.55 8.41 -8.51
N TYR A 36 -5.04 7.26 -8.96
CA TYR A 36 -4.86 6.82 -10.35
C TYR A 36 -5.56 7.76 -11.34
N SER A 37 -6.77 8.21 -11.03
CA SER A 37 -7.48 9.21 -11.83
C SER A 37 -6.73 10.54 -11.90
N SER A 38 -6.12 10.98 -10.80
CA SER A 38 -5.32 12.22 -10.77
C SER A 38 -4.09 12.14 -11.67
N ILE A 39 -3.33 11.04 -11.59
CA ILE A 39 -2.15 10.82 -12.41
C ILE A 39 -2.57 10.81 -13.89
N PHE A 40 -3.62 10.05 -14.23
CA PHE A 40 -4.12 10.02 -15.60
C PHE A 40 -4.54 11.40 -16.10
N ALA A 41 -5.28 12.17 -15.31
CA ALA A 41 -5.73 13.52 -15.68
C ALA A 41 -4.58 14.53 -15.81
N ILE A 42 -3.54 14.43 -14.96
CA ILE A 42 -2.36 15.30 -15.02
C ILE A 42 -1.52 15.01 -16.27
N PHE A 43 -1.32 13.73 -16.61
CA PHE A 43 -0.54 13.33 -17.77
C PHE A 43 -1.35 13.24 -19.08
N TYR A 44 -2.67 13.43 -19.00
CA TYR A 44 -3.58 13.42 -20.15
C TYR A 44 -3.10 14.27 -21.34
N PRO A 45 -2.59 15.51 -21.15
CA PRO A 45 -2.11 16.32 -22.27
C PRO A 45 -0.88 15.72 -22.97
N LEU A 46 0.01 15.07 -22.21
CA LEU A 46 1.22 14.43 -22.74
C LEU A 46 0.87 13.17 -23.53
N ILE A 47 -0.07 12.37 -23.03
CA ILE A 47 -0.58 11.17 -23.71
C ILE A 47 -1.24 11.54 -25.03
N GLY A 48 -2.03 12.63 -25.05
CA GLY A 48 -2.69 13.12 -26.26
C GLY A 48 -1.73 13.65 -27.34
N GLN A 49 -0.49 13.98 -27.00
CA GLN A 49 0.55 14.33 -27.99
C GLN A 49 1.23 13.09 -28.59
N LEU A 50 1.28 11.99 -27.83
CA LEU A 50 1.95 10.75 -28.23
C LEU A 50 1.02 9.81 -29.02
N VAL A 51 -0.30 9.95 -28.86
CA VAL A 51 -1.31 9.15 -29.56
C VAL A 51 -2.13 10.09 -30.45
N PRO A 52 -2.27 9.84 -31.77
CA PRO A 52 -2.99 10.71 -32.71
C PRO A 52 -4.51 10.58 -32.53
N LEU A 53 -4.98 10.90 -31.35
CA LEU A 53 -6.39 11.03 -30.99
C LEU A 53 -6.67 12.53 -30.98
N ASN A 54 -7.67 12.97 -31.75
CA ASN A 54 -8.11 14.36 -31.79
C ASN A 54 -8.73 14.75 -30.43
N PHE A 55 -7.88 15.04 -29.45
CA PHE A 55 -8.31 15.37 -28.10
C PHE A 55 -8.63 16.87 -27.99
N PRO A 56 -9.71 17.24 -27.30
CA PRO A 56 -10.16 18.62 -27.21
C PRO A 56 -9.18 19.54 -26.45
N TYR A 57 -9.12 20.80 -26.89
CA TYR A 57 -8.23 21.90 -26.47
C TYR A 57 -8.24 22.29 -24.96
N ASN A 58 -8.98 21.60 -24.08
CA ASN A 58 -9.13 21.96 -22.66
C ASN A 58 -8.15 21.23 -21.72
N SER A 59 -6.93 20.98 -22.18
CA SER A 59 -5.88 20.25 -21.44
C SER A 59 -5.56 20.86 -20.07
N GLY A 60 -5.55 22.19 -19.95
CA GLY A 60 -5.26 22.89 -18.69
C GLY A 60 -6.32 22.71 -17.60
N ILE A 61 -7.61 22.67 -17.98
CA ILE A 61 -8.72 22.44 -17.04
C ILE A 61 -8.66 21.01 -16.49
N ILE A 62 -8.43 20.02 -17.36
CA ILE A 62 -8.31 18.60 -16.97
C ILE A 62 -7.14 18.40 -16.01
N MET A 63 -5.98 19.03 -16.30
CA MET A 63 -4.81 18.96 -15.42
C MET A 63 -5.09 19.58 -14.04
N THR A 64 -5.79 20.71 -13.99
CA THR A 64 -6.15 21.37 -12.72
C THR A 64 -7.10 20.52 -11.89
N ILE A 65 -8.12 19.92 -12.53
CA ILE A 65 -9.03 18.96 -11.88
C ILE A 65 -8.24 17.75 -11.37
N GLY A 66 -7.33 17.20 -12.19
CA GLY A 66 -6.44 16.10 -11.81
C GLY A 66 -5.63 16.43 -10.56
N PHE A 67 -5.00 17.60 -10.50
CA PHE A 67 -4.25 18.04 -9.33
C PHE A 67 -5.11 18.12 -8.06
N LEU A 68 -6.30 18.71 -8.13
CA LEU A 68 -7.22 18.80 -6.99
C LEU A 68 -7.68 17.42 -6.50
N ILE A 69 -8.00 16.52 -7.43
CA ILE A 69 -8.33 15.12 -7.11
C ILE A 69 -7.15 14.43 -6.41
N GLY A 70 -5.92 14.69 -6.89
CA GLY A 70 -4.70 14.17 -6.29
C GLY A 70 -4.49 14.65 -4.85
N LEU A 71 -4.78 15.91 -4.55
CA LEU A 71 -4.73 16.42 -3.17
C LEU A 71 -5.74 15.74 -2.25
N ILE A 72 -6.97 15.51 -2.72
CA ILE A 72 -8.00 14.80 -1.94
C ILE A 72 -7.55 13.36 -1.68
N SER A 73 -7.03 12.68 -2.70
CA SER A 73 -6.46 11.34 -2.58
C SER A 73 -5.37 11.29 -1.51
N LEU A 74 -4.42 12.23 -1.56
CA LEU A 74 -3.32 12.31 -0.61
C LEU A 74 -3.83 12.48 0.84
N ILE A 75 -4.82 13.34 1.06
CA ILE A 75 -5.44 13.52 2.39
C ILE A 75 -6.04 12.22 2.91
N LEU A 76 -6.77 11.47 2.06
CA LEU A 76 -7.34 10.18 2.44
C LEU A 76 -6.26 9.16 2.80
N MET A 77 -5.18 9.10 2.01
CA MET A 77 -4.06 8.20 2.28
C MET A 77 -3.36 8.55 3.59
N ILE A 78 -3.18 9.84 3.88
CA ILE A 78 -2.64 10.32 5.16
C ILE A 78 -3.53 9.88 6.35
N VAL A 79 -4.86 10.00 6.23
CA VAL A 79 -5.80 9.56 7.26
C VAL A 79 -5.69 8.05 7.50
N VAL A 80 -5.61 7.25 6.44
CA VAL A 80 -5.42 5.79 6.51
C VAL A 80 -4.07 5.45 7.16
N SER A 81 -3.01 6.16 6.80
CA SER A 81 -1.68 6.06 7.44
C SER A 81 -1.74 6.34 8.95
N GLY A 82 -2.50 7.35 9.38
CA GLY A 82 -2.73 7.63 10.80
C GLY A 82 -3.46 6.51 11.53
N TYR A 83 -4.38 5.83 10.84
CA TYR A 83 -5.06 4.66 11.39
C TYR A 83 -4.10 3.49 11.58
N PHE A 84 -3.23 3.20 10.60
CA PHE A 84 -2.20 2.18 10.74
C PHE A 84 -1.23 2.48 11.89
N LEU A 85 -0.82 3.74 12.07
CA LEU A 85 -0.02 4.13 13.23
C LEU A 85 -0.73 3.83 14.56
N ASN A 86 -2.04 4.09 14.64
CA ASN A 86 -2.83 3.75 15.83
C ASN A 86 -2.93 2.24 16.05
N ILE A 87 -2.97 1.42 14.99
CA ILE A 87 -2.89 -0.05 15.11
C ILE A 87 -1.57 -0.45 15.74
N ILE A 88 -0.45 0.09 15.26
CA ILE A 88 0.87 -0.19 15.83
C ILE A 88 0.90 0.19 17.31
N LYS A 89 0.47 1.40 17.67
CA LYS A 89 0.43 1.86 19.08
C LYS A 89 -0.45 1.00 19.97
N LYS A 90 -1.66 0.65 19.52
CA LYS A 90 -2.54 -0.27 20.25
C LYS A 90 -1.92 -1.66 20.39
N SER A 91 -1.17 -2.10 19.39
CA SER A 91 -0.49 -3.41 19.39
C SER A 91 0.70 -3.45 20.33
N ILE A 92 1.51 -2.37 20.40
CA ILE A 92 2.55 -2.18 21.42
C ILE A 92 1.96 -2.34 22.82
N ASN A 93 0.78 -1.75 23.05
CA ASN A 93 0.06 -1.84 24.32
C ASN A 93 -0.75 -3.14 24.49
N LYS A 94 -0.56 -4.14 23.61
CA LYS A 94 -1.24 -5.46 23.62
C LYS A 94 -2.77 -5.36 23.66
N SER A 95 -3.34 -4.28 23.12
CA SER A 95 -4.80 -4.11 23.02
C SER A 95 -5.38 -5.09 22.00
N GLU A 96 -6.50 -5.72 22.33
CA GLU A 96 -7.22 -6.64 21.44
C GLU A 96 -8.19 -5.92 20.49
N ASN A 97 -8.46 -4.63 20.72
CA ASN A 97 -9.46 -3.87 19.96
C ASN A 97 -8.83 -3.03 18.84
N LEU A 98 -9.50 -2.96 17.68
CA LEU A 98 -9.13 -2.05 16.59
C LEU A 98 -9.30 -0.57 16.98
N PRO A 99 -8.50 0.36 16.42
CA PRO A 99 -8.68 1.80 16.61
C PRO A 99 -10.05 2.30 16.11
N ASP A 100 -10.52 3.44 16.62
CA ASP A 100 -11.77 4.03 16.16
C ASP A 100 -11.53 5.07 15.06
N TRP A 101 -12.49 5.19 14.13
CA TRP A 101 -12.46 6.16 13.03
C TRP A 101 -12.99 7.55 13.39
N ASN A 102 -13.36 7.80 14.65
CA ASN A 102 -14.17 8.94 15.04
C ASN A 102 -13.41 10.29 15.01
N ASN A 103 -12.07 10.26 15.09
CA ASN A 103 -11.23 11.47 15.11
C ASN A 103 -10.37 11.61 13.85
N TYR A 104 -11.01 11.94 12.72
CA TYR A 104 -10.33 12.12 11.43
C TYR A 104 -9.22 13.17 11.45
N TYR A 105 -9.44 14.29 12.15
CA TYR A 105 -8.42 15.33 12.28
C TYR A 105 -7.18 14.83 13.04
N GLY A 106 -7.39 14.08 14.12
CA GLY A 106 -6.32 13.42 14.85
C GLY A 106 -5.57 12.40 13.98
N LEU A 107 -6.30 11.57 13.23
CA LEU A 107 -5.72 10.61 12.27
C LEU A 107 -4.91 11.32 11.18
N PHE A 108 -5.41 12.43 10.65
CA PHE A 108 -4.68 13.22 9.67
C PHE A 108 -3.36 13.76 10.24
N LYS A 109 -3.39 14.37 11.43
CA LYS A 109 -2.19 14.98 12.05
C LYS A 109 -1.11 13.93 12.34
N THR A 110 -1.48 12.81 12.96
CA THR A 110 -0.51 11.76 13.29
C THR A 110 -0.10 10.97 12.04
N GLY A 111 -1.04 10.76 11.13
CA GLY A 111 -0.82 10.14 9.84
C GLY A 111 0.11 10.93 8.94
N PHE A 112 0.08 12.26 8.98
CA PHE A 112 0.94 13.10 8.17
C PHE A 112 2.41 12.87 8.51
N VAL A 113 2.76 12.92 9.80
CA VAL A 113 4.13 12.67 10.26
C VAL A 113 4.58 11.24 9.93
N PHE A 114 3.69 10.27 10.12
CA PHE A 114 3.97 8.87 9.78
C PHE A 114 4.20 8.67 8.28
N PHE A 115 3.32 9.23 7.45
CA PHE A 115 3.39 9.18 6.00
C PHE A 115 4.69 9.82 5.50
N ILE A 116 5.03 11.01 6.00
CA ILE A 116 6.28 11.70 5.65
C ILE A 116 7.51 10.88 6.06
N GLY A 117 7.51 10.24 7.23
CA GLY A 117 8.61 9.37 7.67
C GLY A 117 8.83 8.19 6.72
N VAL A 118 7.76 7.45 6.39
CA VAL A 118 7.82 6.33 5.44
C VAL A 118 8.21 6.79 4.04
N MET A 119 7.72 7.97 3.62
CA MET A 119 8.05 8.57 2.33
C MET A 119 9.54 8.92 2.24
N PHE A 120 10.12 9.54 3.27
CA PHE A 120 11.55 9.86 3.31
C PHE A 120 12.42 8.60 3.27
N ILE A 121 12.05 7.55 3.99
CA ILE A 121 12.73 6.24 3.88
C ILE A 121 12.69 5.76 2.42
N SER A 122 11.52 5.79 1.79
CA SER A 122 11.33 5.28 0.43
C SER A 122 12.11 6.09 -0.62
N ILE A 123 12.14 7.41 -0.48
CA ILE A 123 12.94 8.31 -1.32
C ILE A 123 14.44 8.04 -1.11
N ALA A 124 14.90 7.87 0.14
CA ALA A 124 16.31 7.60 0.43
C ALA A 124 16.79 6.30 -0.24
N PHE A 125 16.02 5.20 -0.12
CA PHE A 125 16.35 3.94 -0.79
C PHE A 125 16.32 4.06 -2.31
N THR A 126 15.36 4.81 -2.87
CA THR A 126 15.29 5.07 -4.31
C THR A 126 16.50 5.86 -4.80
N ILE A 127 16.92 6.89 -4.07
CA ILE A 127 18.14 7.66 -4.41
C ILE A 127 19.36 6.74 -4.37
N ILE A 128 19.52 5.92 -3.34
CA ILE A 128 20.62 4.95 -3.23
C ILE A 128 20.62 4.00 -4.44
N GLN A 129 19.47 3.46 -4.81
CA GLN A 129 19.32 2.60 -5.98
C GLN A 129 19.74 3.30 -7.27
N GLN A 130 19.29 4.53 -7.50
CA GLN A 130 19.64 5.31 -8.69
C GLN A 130 21.14 5.65 -8.73
N LEU A 131 21.74 5.98 -7.59
CA LEU A 131 23.18 6.23 -7.49
C LEU A 131 23.99 4.96 -7.83
N ILE A 132 23.59 3.80 -7.31
CA ILE A 132 24.26 2.53 -7.61
C ILE A 132 24.12 2.18 -9.09
N ASN A 133 22.91 2.32 -9.65
CA ASN A 133 22.66 2.08 -11.08
C ASN A 133 23.46 3.02 -11.97
N TYR A 134 23.60 4.28 -11.59
CA TYR A 134 24.43 5.25 -12.31
C TYR A 134 25.92 4.85 -12.26
N LEU A 135 26.46 4.57 -11.06
CA LEU A 135 27.87 4.26 -10.88
C LEU A 135 28.29 2.95 -11.57
N ILE A 136 27.46 1.92 -11.49
CA ILE A 136 27.73 0.59 -12.07
C ILE A 136 27.32 0.51 -13.54
N GLY A 137 26.29 1.26 -13.96
CA GLY A 137 25.86 1.31 -15.36
C GLY A 137 26.92 1.96 -16.25
N TYR A 138 27.63 2.98 -15.75
CA TYR A 138 28.72 3.63 -16.48
C TYR A 138 29.91 2.72 -16.76
N THR A 139 30.09 1.62 -16.01
CA THR A 139 31.19 0.68 -16.21
C THR A 139 30.89 -0.39 -17.26
N GLY A 140 29.78 -0.29 -18.00
CA GLY A 140 29.38 -1.27 -19.02
C GLY A 140 28.88 -2.60 -18.43
N THR A 141 28.40 -2.58 -17.18
CA THR A 141 27.94 -3.76 -16.46
C THR A 141 26.68 -4.35 -17.08
N ASN A 142 26.55 -5.68 -17.05
CA ASN A 142 25.37 -6.40 -17.53
C ASN A 142 24.08 -5.93 -16.82
N GLU A 143 23.04 -5.62 -17.60
CA GLU A 143 21.71 -5.21 -17.10
C GLU A 143 21.12 -6.18 -16.06
N GLY A 144 21.38 -7.48 -16.21
CA GLY A 144 20.92 -8.49 -15.25
C GLY A 144 21.47 -8.28 -13.83
N ILE A 145 22.70 -7.77 -13.69
CA ILE A 145 23.30 -7.45 -12.40
C ILE A 145 22.60 -6.23 -11.77
N LEU A 146 22.30 -5.21 -12.57
CA LEU A 146 21.58 -4.02 -12.11
C LEU A 146 20.15 -4.36 -11.64
N ILE A 147 19.48 -5.26 -12.34
CA ILE A 147 18.16 -5.79 -11.94
C ILE A 147 18.29 -6.54 -10.61
N ALA A 148 19.26 -7.43 -10.46
CA ALA A 148 19.47 -8.17 -9.22
C ALA A 148 19.73 -7.25 -8.02
N ILE A 149 20.57 -6.21 -8.20
CA ILE A 149 20.83 -5.19 -7.18
C ILE A 149 19.55 -4.42 -6.82
N SER A 150 18.78 -4.01 -7.83
CA SER A 150 17.51 -3.30 -7.63
C SER A 150 16.49 -4.13 -6.84
N ILE A 151 16.39 -5.43 -7.14
CA ILE A 151 15.55 -6.37 -6.39
C ILE A 151 16.05 -6.49 -4.95
N PHE A 152 17.35 -6.63 -4.74
CA PHE A 152 17.93 -6.72 -3.40
C PHE A 152 17.63 -5.49 -2.54
N ILE A 153 17.82 -4.28 -3.10
CA ILE A 153 17.51 -3.03 -2.40
C ILE A 153 16.02 -2.94 -2.07
N SER A 154 15.15 -3.32 -3.00
CA SER A 154 13.70 -3.32 -2.79
C SER A 154 13.27 -4.28 -1.68
N ILE A 155 13.84 -5.49 -1.65
CA ILE A 155 13.61 -6.46 -0.57
C ILE A 155 14.10 -5.89 0.76
N PHE A 156 15.30 -5.31 0.80
CA PHE A 156 15.85 -4.72 2.01
C PHE A 156 14.99 -3.56 2.53
N GLN A 157 14.54 -2.66 1.65
CA GLN A 157 13.61 -1.59 2.00
C GLN A 157 12.30 -2.15 2.58
N SER A 158 11.74 -3.20 1.98
CA SER A 158 10.50 -3.82 2.45
C SER A 158 10.66 -4.47 3.83
N LEU A 159 11.84 -5.00 4.15
CA LEU A 159 12.18 -5.50 5.49
C LEU A 159 12.39 -4.36 6.48
N TYR A 160 12.92 -3.23 6.05
CA TYR A 160 13.26 -2.09 6.91
C TYR A 160 12.03 -1.32 7.39
N ILE A 161 11.10 -1.01 6.47
CA ILE A 161 9.97 -0.11 6.73
C ILE A 161 9.09 -0.55 7.92
N PRO A 162 8.72 -1.84 8.09
CA PRO A 162 7.89 -2.25 9.22
C PRO A 162 8.55 -1.99 10.58
N ILE A 163 9.83 -2.34 10.74
CA ILE A 163 10.56 -2.11 11.99
C ILE A 163 10.78 -0.62 12.24
N ALA A 164 11.10 0.16 11.21
CA ALA A 164 11.22 1.62 11.31
C ALA A 164 9.91 2.26 11.77
N SER A 165 8.79 1.82 11.21
CA SER A 165 7.44 2.28 11.56
C SER A 165 7.09 1.97 13.02
N ILE A 166 7.44 0.77 13.50
CA ILE A 166 7.20 0.37 14.89
C ILE A 166 8.16 1.09 15.85
N SER A 167 9.42 1.30 15.46
CA SER A 167 10.40 2.09 16.22
C SER A 167 9.90 3.51 16.45
N TYR A 168 9.38 4.18 15.41
CA TYR A 168 8.72 5.48 15.54
C TYR A 168 7.52 5.44 16.48
N ALA A 169 6.63 4.46 16.31
CA ALA A 169 5.45 4.33 17.16
C ALA A 169 5.81 4.07 18.64
N HIS A 170 6.91 3.37 18.90
CA HIS A 170 7.39 3.02 20.23
C HIS A 170 8.15 4.17 20.92
N LYS A 171 9.12 4.79 20.23
CA LYS A 171 9.93 5.87 20.78
C LYS A 171 9.22 7.23 20.77
N GLY A 172 8.29 7.45 19.84
CA GLY A 172 7.54 8.71 19.71
C GLY A 172 8.25 9.82 18.94
N ASP A 173 9.53 9.64 18.60
CA ASP A 173 10.35 10.65 17.93
C ASP A 173 10.54 10.35 16.44
N PHE A 174 10.45 11.37 15.59
CA PHE A 174 10.58 11.23 14.13
C PHE A 174 11.93 10.61 13.71
N TYR A 175 13.02 10.91 14.42
CA TYR A 175 14.35 10.34 14.15
C TYR A 175 14.40 8.81 14.31
N ALA A 176 13.46 8.21 15.05
CA ALA A 176 13.40 6.77 15.25
C ALA A 176 13.10 5.97 13.97
N PHE A 177 12.58 6.63 12.92
CA PHE A 177 12.47 6.05 11.57
C PHE A 177 13.83 5.75 10.93
N PHE A 178 14.86 6.51 11.29
CA PHE A 178 16.18 6.50 10.66
C PHE A 178 17.27 5.95 11.57
N ASP A 179 16.92 5.43 12.74
CA ASP A 179 17.84 4.80 13.68
C ASP A 179 18.29 3.43 13.14
N MET A 180 19.12 3.48 12.10
CA MET A 180 19.63 2.33 11.36
C MET A 180 20.27 1.28 12.29
N PRO A 181 21.20 1.63 13.20
CA PRO A 181 21.81 0.64 14.08
C PRO A 181 20.77 -0.11 14.92
N TYR A 182 19.78 0.60 15.47
CA TYR A 182 18.70 0.00 16.24
C TYR A 182 17.81 -0.90 15.38
N ILE A 183 17.42 -0.44 14.19
CA ILE A 183 16.54 -1.17 13.28
C ILE A 183 17.21 -2.45 12.77
N LEU A 184 18.47 -2.37 12.31
CA LEU A 184 19.23 -3.52 11.82
C LEU A 184 19.46 -4.58 12.90
N LYS A 185 19.69 -4.16 14.15
CA LYS A 185 19.82 -5.09 15.29
C LYS A 185 18.54 -5.90 15.53
N LYS A 186 17.37 -5.36 15.17
CA LYS A 186 16.07 -6.04 15.26
C LYS A 186 15.74 -6.91 14.06
N MET A 187 16.52 -6.84 12.96
CA MET A 187 16.31 -7.67 11.77
C MET A 187 16.99 -9.04 11.91
N SER A 188 16.55 -9.86 12.86
CA SER A 188 17.11 -11.21 13.08
C SER A 188 16.60 -12.24 12.07
N LEU A 189 17.18 -13.45 12.06
CA LEU A 189 16.63 -14.57 11.26
C LEU A 189 15.18 -14.90 11.62
N GLU A 190 14.80 -14.71 12.88
CA GLU A 190 13.40 -14.85 13.31
C GLU A 190 12.51 -13.76 12.69
N TYR A 191 12.99 -12.51 12.59
CA TYR A 191 12.28 -11.46 11.88
C TYR A 191 12.06 -11.82 10.42
N LEU A 192 13.11 -12.33 9.75
CA LEU A 192 13.02 -12.76 8.37
C LEU A 192 11.97 -13.88 8.19
N ALA A 193 11.92 -14.85 9.11
CA ALA A 193 10.88 -15.88 9.10
C ALA A 193 9.47 -15.30 9.30
N VAL A 194 9.30 -14.34 10.22
CA VAL A 194 8.02 -13.62 10.40
C VAL A 194 7.64 -12.87 9.13
N PHE A 195 8.59 -12.16 8.53
CA PHE A 195 8.39 -11.41 7.29
C PHE A 195 7.93 -12.31 6.14
N ILE A 196 8.61 -13.43 5.91
CA ILE A 196 8.22 -14.41 4.88
C ILE A 196 6.80 -14.92 5.13
N VAL A 197 6.46 -15.26 6.38
CA VAL A 197 5.12 -15.75 6.72
C VAL A 197 4.06 -14.67 6.52
N VAL A 198 4.33 -13.43 6.94
CA VAL A 198 3.44 -12.29 6.70
C VAL A 198 3.24 -12.10 5.19
N MET A 199 4.31 -12.11 4.39
CA MET A 199 4.25 -11.96 2.93
C MET A 199 3.41 -13.07 2.27
N ILE A 200 3.58 -14.33 2.69
CA ILE A 200 2.77 -15.46 2.18
C ILE A 200 1.30 -15.25 2.53
N VAL A 201 0.99 -14.93 3.79
CA VAL A 201 -0.39 -14.74 4.24
C VAL A 201 -1.06 -13.54 3.55
N THR A 202 -0.38 -12.39 3.45
CA THR A 202 -0.92 -11.23 2.71
C THR A 202 -1.11 -11.53 1.23
N THR A 203 -0.20 -12.30 0.63
CA THR A 203 -0.36 -12.75 -0.76
C THR A 203 -1.58 -13.64 -0.90
N ILE A 204 -1.82 -14.58 0.01
CA ILE A 204 -3.02 -15.44 -0.03
C ILE A 204 -4.30 -14.60 0.13
N ILE A 205 -4.32 -13.67 1.10
CA ILE A 205 -5.48 -12.79 1.37
C ILE A 205 -5.82 -11.91 0.16
N THR A 206 -4.82 -11.45 -0.58
CA THR A 206 -5.02 -10.52 -1.70
C THR A 206 -5.13 -11.24 -3.03
N LEU A 207 -4.16 -12.08 -3.39
CA LEU A 207 -4.04 -12.72 -4.70
C LEU A 207 -5.17 -13.71 -4.97
N VAL A 208 -5.54 -14.56 -4.00
CA VAL A 208 -6.56 -15.60 -4.23
C VAL A 208 -7.92 -14.98 -4.54
N PRO A 209 -8.45 -14.04 -3.73
CA PRO A 209 -9.68 -13.34 -4.09
C PRO A 209 -9.55 -12.53 -5.37
N THR A 210 -8.40 -11.89 -5.61
CA THR A 210 -8.16 -11.14 -6.86
C THR A 210 -8.26 -12.04 -8.08
N ALA A 211 -7.66 -13.23 -8.04
CA ALA A 211 -7.72 -14.19 -9.14
C ALA A 211 -9.15 -14.67 -9.41
N ILE A 212 -9.92 -14.97 -8.35
CA ILE A 212 -11.34 -15.35 -8.47
C ILE A 212 -12.14 -14.20 -9.10
N VAL A 213 -11.90 -12.98 -8.63
CA VAL A 213 -12.52 -11.75 -9.13
C VAL A 213 -12.22 -11.53 -10.62
N ILE A 214 -10.95 -11.66 -11.02
CA ILE A 214 -10.53 -11.52 -12.42
C ILE A 214 -11.19 -12.61 -13.27
N LEU A 215 -11.24 -13.84 -12.77
CA LEU A 215 -11.89 -14.94 -13.48
C LEU A 215 -13.39 -14.65 -13.70
N ILE A 216 -14.10 -14.19 -12.67
CA ILE A 216 -15.52 -13.78 -12.79
C ILE A 216 -15.66 -12.64 -13.82
N ALA A 217 -14.78 -11.64 -13.76
CA ALA A 217 -14.80 -10.51 -14.69
C ALA A 217 -14.56 -10.97 -16.13
N VAL A 218 -13.59 -11.84 -16.37
CA VAL A 218 -13.29 -12.42 -17.69
C VAL A 218 -14.48 -13.23 -18.21
N PHE A 219 -15.10 -14.07 -17.38
CA PHE A 219 -16.31 -14.81 -17.79
C PHE A 219 -17.48 -13.89 -18.11
N ALA A 220 -17.72 -12.86 -17.30
CA ALA A 220 -18.76 -11.87 -17.55
C ALA A 220 -18.49 -11.11 -18.87
N ILE A 221 -17.24 -10.70 -19.09
CA ILE A 221 -16.79 -10.08 -20.34
C ILE A 221 -17.05 -11.03 -21.51
N ILE A 222 -16.57 -12.27 -21.49
CA ILE A 222 -16.77 -13.23 -22.59
C ILE A 222 -18.27 -13.46 -22.89
N PHE A 223 -19.09 -13.57 -21.85
CA PHE A 223 -20.55 -13.75 -22.00
C PHE A 223 -21.21 -12.52 -22.67
N ILE A 224 -20.79 -11.32 -22.31
CA ILE A 224 -21.29 -10.06 -22.89
C ILE A 224 -20.74 -9.86 -24.32
N TYR A 225 -19.45 -10.13 -24.56
CA TYR A 225 -18.80 -10.03 -25.87
C TYR A 225 -19.33 -11.07 -26.87
N GLY A 226 -19.73 -12.25 -26.40
CA GLY A 226 -20.38 -13.27 -27.23
C GLY A 226 -21.81 -12.92 -27.64
N SER A 227 -22.43 -11.91 -27.02
CA SER A 227 -23.83 -11.53 -27.22
C SER A 227 -24.05 -10.14 -27.82
N ILE A 228 -23.03 -9.26 -27.85
CA ILE A 228 -23.19 -7.85 -28.25
C ILE A 228 -22.06 -7.42 -29.20
N ALA A 229 -22.42 -6.98 -30.41
CA ALA A 229 -21.48 -6.29 -31.30
C ALA A 229 -21.03 -4.97 -30.65
N TYR A 230 -19.73 -4.79 -30.44
CA TYR A 230 -19.03 -3.63 -29.88
C TYR A 230 -19.89 -2.34 -29.77
N SER A 231 -20.64 -2.20 -28.67
CA SER A 231 -21.46 -1.03 -28.38
C SER A 231 -20.91 -0.27 -27.17
N THR A 232 -21.30 1.00 -27.03
CA THR A 232 -21.08 1.84 -25.84
C THR A 232 -21.54 1.19 -24.53
N GLU A 233 -22.44 0.21 -24.59
CA GLU A 233 -22.94 -0.54 -23.43
C GLU A 233 -21.85 -1.43 -22.83
N LEU A 234 -20.86 -1.86 -23.62
CA LEU A 234 -19.72 -2.68 -23.18
C LEU A 234 -18.76 -1.89 -22.29
N VAL A 235 -18.50 -0.63 -22.64
CA VAL A 235 -17.71 0.30 -21.83
C VAL A 235 -18.41 0.57 -20.51
N LEU A 236 -19.74 0.74 -20.52
CA LEU A 236 -20.53 0.91 -19.30
C LEU A 236 -20.53 -0.38 -18.44
N ALA A 237 -20.72 -1.55 -19.06
CA ALA A 237 -20.70 -2.84 -18.36
C ALA A 237 -19.35 -3.14 -17.70
N SER A 238 -18.23 -2.81 -18.36
CA SER A 238 -16.89 -2.96 -17.75
C SER A 238 -16.68 -2.05 -16.53
N GLY A 239 -17.26 -0.85 -16.52
CA GLY A 239 -17.26 0.04 -15.35
C GLY A 239 -18.11 -0.49 -14.19
N PHE A 240 -19.29 -1.06 -14.49
CA PHE A 240 -20.17 -1.67 -13.50
C PHE A 240 -19.58 -2.91 -12.83
N ILE A 241 -18.75 -3.68 -13.54
CA ILE A 241 -18.03 -4.84 -12.98
C ILE A 241 -16.75 -4.37 -12.28
N GLY A 242 -15.95 -3.49 -12.89
CA GLY A 242 -14.67 -3.06 -12.35
C GLY A 242 -14.78 -2.28 -11.03
N GLY A 243 -15.80 -1.43 -10.87
CA GLY A 243 -15.97 -0.59 -9.68
C GLY A 243 -16.12 -1.39 -8.36
N PRO A 244 -17.12 -2.28 -8.25
CA PRO A 244 -17.31 -3.13 -7.07
C PRO A 244 -16.09 -4.02 -6.76
N LEU A 245 -15.40 -4.49 -7.80
CA LEU A 245 -14.19 -5.30 -7.63
C LEU A 245 -13.07 -4.51 -6.97
N MET A 246 -12.84 -3.26 -7.38
CA MET A 246 -11.86 -2.38 -6.76
C MET A 246 -12.15 -2.13 -5.27
N ILE A 247 -13.43 -2.06 -4.90
CA ILE A 247 -13.85 -1.92 -3.49
C ILE A 247 -13.51 -3.18 -2.68
N ILE A 248 -13.81 -4.38 -3.21
CA ILE A 248 -13.47 -5.63 -2.52
C ILE A 248 -11.96 -5.73 -2.34
N LEU A 249 -11.19 -5.45 -3.40
CA LEU A 249 -9.74 -5.48 -3.35
C LEU A 249 -9.19 -4.48 -2.33
N SER A 250 -9.73 -3.26 -2.27
CA SER A 250 -9.24 -2.26 -1.32
C SER A 250 -9.50 -2.66 0.14
N ILE A 251 -10.60 -3.34 0.43
CA ILE A 251 -10.88 -3.92 1.75
C ILE A 251 -9.85 -5.00 2.10
N LEU A 252 -9.51 -5.89 1.14
CA LEU A 252 -8.51 -6.94 1.35
C LEU A 252 -7.09 -6.39 1.54
N TYR A 253 -6.72 -5.35 0.79
CA TYR A 253 -5.44 -4.66 0.98
C TYR A 253 -5.36 -3.97 2.34
N PHE A 254 -6.42 -3.27 2.74
CA PHE A 254 -6.47 -2.62 4.05
C PHE A 254 -6.38 -3.65 5.18
N TYR A 255 -7.16 -4.74 5.10
CA TYR A 255 -7.12 -5.85 6.06
C TYR A 255 -5.73 -6.50 6.13
N SER A 256 -5.08 -6.71 4.98
CA SER A 256 -3.70 -7.21 4.93
C SER A 256 -2.73 -6.28 5.65
N GLY A 257 -2.89 -4.95 5.49
CA GLY A 257 -2.11 -3.97 6.24
C GLY A 257 -2.33 -4.06 7.76
N VAL A 258 -3.57 -4.21 8.22
CA VAL A 258 -3.90 -4.41 9.64
C VAL A 258 -3.21 -5.66 10.19
N TYR A 259 -3.33 -6.78 9.47
CA TYR A 259 -2.69 -8.05 9.80
C TYR A 259 -1.16 -7.90 9.88
N SER A 260 -0.52 -7.32 8.86
CA SER A 260 0.92 -7.16 8.79
C SER A 260 1.46 -6.31 9.93
N TYR A 261 0.89 -5.12 10.17
CA TYR A 261 1.36 -4.26 11.25
C TYR A 261 1.20 -4.90 12.62
N ARG A 262 0.11 -5.66 12.85
CA ARG A 262 -0.07 -6.41 14.10
C ARG A 262 0.97 -7.50 14.25
N ALA A 263 1.21 -8.32 13.22
CA ALA A 263 2.19 -9.39 13.25
C ALA A 263 3.62 -8.88 13.47
N PHE A 264 4.03 -7.83 12.75
CA PHE A 264 5.35 -7.21 12.93
C PHE A 264 5.50 -6.57 14.31
N THR A 265 4.43 -5.95 14.83
CA THR A 265 4.46 -5.36 16.18
C THR A 265 4.59 -6.44 17.26
N ASN A 266 3.89 -7.57 17.12
CA ASN A 266 4.04 -8.71 18.03
C ASN A 266 5.48 -9.23 18.06
N TYR A 267 6.15 -9.29 16.89
CA TYR A 267 7.57 -9.64 16.82
C TYR A 267 8.44 -8.59 17.51
N PHE A 268 8.20 -7.31 17.24
CA PHE A 268 9.01 -6.24 17.80
C PHE A 268 8.96 -6.25 19.33
N ILE A 269 7.76 -6.36 19.93
CA ILE A 269 7.56 -6.41 21.39
C ILE A 269 8.28 -7.62 22.00
N SER A 270 8.26 -8.79 21.36
CA SER A 270 8.93 -9.99 21.88
C SER A 270 10.46 -9.86 21.96
N LYS A 271 11.01 -8.77 21.40
CA LYS A 271 12.43 -8.41 21.42
C LYS A 271 12.72 -7.15 22.22
N ILE A 272 11.73 -6.46 22.79
CA ILE A 272 11.96 -5.23 23.60
C ILE A 272 12.56 -5.57 24.97
N ASP A 273 12.53 -6.84 25.38
CA ASP A 273 13.25 -7.35 26.55
C ASP A 273 14.76 -7.51 26.27
#